data_AF-H0SNB4-F1
#
_entry.id   AF-H0SNB4-F1
#
_cell.length_a   1.000
_cell.length_b   1.000
_cell.length_c   1.000
_cell.angle_alpha   90.00
_cell.angle_beta   90.00
_cell.angle_gamma   90.00
#
_symmetry.space_group_name_H-M   'P 1'
#
loop_
_entity.id
_entity.type
_entity.pdbx_description
1 polymer ?
#
loop_
_entity_poly.entity_id
_entity_poly.type
_entity_poly.pdbx_seq_one_letter_code
_entity_poly.pdbx_strand_id
1 'polypeptide(L)'
;MSTTALDSHTQFQSILGQIRTLAYKYIEDKDYVSAQLAFQKLLELDPKDINARFIYAQLIDDGSHKKRAEARDMMLAILDENPQIFEQATEGNLHLIRSAAVRCSHVGPFTRSMELFRKLAKASNEAADYFSLSEILTQNNEFEEAVAALEKAIQLNPAYDNPLNRETLDLARTNAKKGSKAKEAKGRAKVGRYPETKDFLGDLQTLITNHIAVNLAAAPKFLDKSTRFFTMGSCFARNLSKSLNDSGYNSHHMEISEYINTTFANRVFVDWLRGAKIDPEIRERIVELLPPGSSQENTLAVIKQADVFILTLGVAAAFFDRETGAFVLPRPTALNSRALAEKYKFRTASVQENVDNVRYLIDFVRSVRPGIKVIVTVSPVPLLTSFEYESVVQADCLSKSTMRLVAHEIVNNSDLEDIWYWPSFEVFRWGGSNASSFFAADDGAAWHVSEDKVSATVRAFVQTFSPV
;
A
#
# COMPACT_ATOMS: atom_id res chain seq x y z
N MET A 1 -50.10 28.59 -49.94
CA MET A 1 -49.19 27.58 -49.38
C MET A 1 -48.57 28.20 -48.13
N SER A 2 -49.05 27.83 -46.95
CA SER A 2 -48.54 28.31 -45.67
C SER A 2 -47.49 27.32 -45.19
N THR A 3 -46.21 27.69 -45.26
CA THR A 3 -45.12 26.96 -44.61
C THR A 3 -45.11 27.34 -43.13
N THR A 4 -45.69 26.47 -42.31
CA THR A 4 -45.54 26.52 -40.85
C THR A 4 -44.07 26.33 -40.51
N ALA A 5 -43.38 27.41 -40.13
CA ALA A 5 -42.06 27.32 -39.52
C ALA A 5 -42.18 26.50 -38.23
N LEU A 6 -41.47 25.37 -38.17
CA LEU A 6 -41.37 24.55 -36.95
C LEU A 6 -40.84 25.44 -35.82
N ASP A 7 -41.43 25.33 -34.62
CA ASP A 7 -40.91 26.05 -33.45
C ASP A 7 -39.46 25.63 -33.13
N SER A 8 -38.73 26.48 -32.39
CA SER A 8 -37.30 26.30 -32.13
C SER A 8 -36.97 24.98 -31.42
N HIS A 9 -37.89 24.48 -30.60
CA HIS A 9 -37.74 23.18 -29.93
C HIS A 9 -37.82 22.03 -30.93
N THR A 10 -38.79 22.06 -31.84
CA THR A 10 -38.95 21.04 -32.87
C THR A 10 -37.78 21.04 -33.85
N GLN A 11 -37.25 22.22 -34.20
CA GLN A 11 -36.03 22.32 -35.00
C GLN A 11 -34.81 21.72 -34.28
N PHE A 12 -34.65 21.99 -32.97
CA PHE A 12 -33.58 21.42 -32.17
C PHE A 12 -33.66 19.88 -32.11
N GLN A 13 -34.84 19.32 -31.86
CA GLN A 13 -35.04 17.86 -31.88
C GLN A 13 -34.78 17.24 -33.25
N SER A 14 -35.14 17.92 -34.33
CA SER A 14 -34.81 17.48 -35.69
C SER A 14 -33.29 17.44 -35.93
N ILE A 15 -32.54 18.43 -35.45
CA ILE A 15 -31.07 18.47 -35.56
C ILE A 15 -30.46 17.29 -34.78
N LEU A 16 -30.90 17.04 -33.55
CA LEU A 16 -30.46 15.89 -32.76
C LEU A 16 -30.72 14.57 -33.50
N GLY A 17 -31.90 14.42 -34.10
CA GLY A 17 -32.25 13.25 -34.92
C GLY A 17 -31.34 13.04 -36.13
N GLN A 18 -30.97 14.13 -36.82
CA GLN A 18 -30.03 14.08 -37.95
C GLN A 18 -28.62 13.69 -37.51
N ILE A 19 -28.11 14.28 -36.43
CA ILE A 19 -26.80 13.93 -35.87
C ILE A 19 -26.78 12.46 -35.46
N ARG A 20 -27.84 11.99 -34.78
CA ARG A 20 -27.97 10.58 -34.37
C ARG A 20 -27.95 9.65 -35.58
N THR A 21 -28.72 9.95 -36.62
CA THR A 21 -28.77 9.14 -37.86
C THR A 21 -27.40 9.08 -38.51
N LEU A 22 -26.69 10.21 -38.60
CA LEU A 22 -25.35 10.28 -39.14
C LEU A 22 -24.35 9.46 -38.31
N ALA A 23 -24.44 9.54 -36.97
CA ALA A 23 -23.55 8.81 -36.07
C ALA A 23 -23.69 7.28 -36.22
N TYR A 24 -24.93 6.77 -36.35
CA TYR A 24 -25.16 5.35 -36.62
C TYR A 24 -24.65 4.94 -38.00
N LYS A 25 -24.83 5.78 -39.02
CA LYS A 25 -24.29 5.51 -40.35
C LYS A 25 -22.76 5.36 -40.33
N TYR A 26 -22.06 6.20 -39.58
CA TYR A 26 -20.61 6.05 -39.42
C TYR A 26 -20.21 4.71 -38.76
N ILE A 27 -21.01 4.21 -37.81
CA ILE A 27 -20.80 2.87 -37.24
C ILE A 27 -20.97 1.78 -38.30
N GLU A 28 -22.04 1.85 -39.11
CA GLU A 28 -22.29 0.90 -40.20
C GLU A 28 -21.15 0.90 -41.23
N ASP A 29 -20.64 2.09 -41.56
CA ASP A 29 -19.51 2.30 -42.47
C ASP A 29 -18.14 1.95 -41.82
N LYS A 30 -18.13 1.54 -40.55
CA LYS A 30 -16.94 1.25 -39.72
C LYS A 30 -15.98 2.43 -39.57
N ASP A 31 -16.46 3.66 -39.77
CA ASP A 31 -15.74 4.90 -39.48
C ASP A 31 -15.94 5.28 -38.02
N TYR A 32 -15.25 4.56 -37.13
CA TYR A 32 -15.41 4.73 -35.68
C TYR A 32 -14.94 6.10 -35.18
N VAL A 33 -14.00 6.76 -35.89
CA VAL A 33 -13.52 8.09 -35.52
C VAL A 33 -14.63 9.12 -35.77
N SER A 34 -15.24 9.10 -36.95
CA SER A 34 -16.37 10.00 -37.26
C SER A 34 -17.59 9.69 -36.39
N ALA A 35 -17.86 8.40 -36.11
CA ALA A 35 -18.91 8.00 -35.18
C ALA A 35 -18.66 8.59 -33.78
N GLN A 36 -17.44 8.45 -33.25
CA GLN A 36 -17.06 8.97 -31.93
C GLN A 36 -17.27 10.48 -31.85
N LEU A 37 -16.84 11.24 -32.86
CA LEU A 37 -17.02 12.70 -32.91
C LEU A 37 -18.51 13.09 -33.00
N ALA A 38 -19.30 12.36 -33.79
CA ALA A 38 -20.73 12.61 -33.91
C ALA A 38 -21.48 12.33 -32.60
N PHE A 39 -21.16 11.21 -31.92
CA PHE A 39 -21.73 10.90 -30.61
C PHE A 39 -21.26 11.85 -29.52
N GLN A 40 -20.00 12.29 -29.54
CA GLN A 40 -19.52 13.36 -28.66
C GLN A 40 -20.35 14.63 -28.84
N LYS A 41 -20.59 15.03 -30.11
CA LYS A 41 -21.39 16.21 -30.39
C LYS A 41 -22.84 16.06 -29.94
N LEU A 42 -23.39 14.86 -30.07
CA LEU A 42 -24.72 14.54 -29.57
C LEU A 42 -24.79 14.72 -28.05
N LEU A 43 -23.78 14.25 -27.31
CA LEU A 43 -23.70 14.37 -25.85
C LEU A 43 -23.44 15.79 -25.35
N GLU A 44 -22.80 16.65 -26.15
CA GLU A 44 -22.72 18.09 -25.84
C GLU A 44 -24.11 18.76 -25.86
N LEU A 45 -25.01 18.29 -26.73
CA LEU A 45 -26.32 18.87 -26.94
C LEU A 45 -27.42 18.20 -26.08
N ASP A 46 -27.29 16.90 -25.83
CA ASP A 46 -28.16 16.11 -24.97
C ASP A 46 -27.34 15.15 -24.08
N PRO A 47 -26.82 15.64 -22.94
CA PRO A 47 -25.97 14.85 -22.06
C PRO A 47 -26.66 13.65 -21.40
N LYS A 48 -28.00 13.58 -21.45
CA LYS A 48 -28.80 12.53 -20.79
C LYS A 48 -29.23 11.42 -21.73
N ASP A 49 -28.95 11.51 -23.03
CA ASP A 49 -29.27 10.45 -23.99
C ASP A 49 -28.50 9.15 -23.63
N ILE A 50 -29.24 8.17 -23.11
CA ILE A 50 -28.71 6.89 -22.65
C ILE A 50 -27.99 6.13 -23.78
N ASN A 51 -28.57 6.12 -24.99
CA ASN A 51 -28.01 5.38 -26.11
C ASN A 51 -26.74 6.05 -26.62
N ALA A 52 -26.75 7.39 -26.70
CA ALA A 52 -25.57 8.14 -27.06
C ALA A 52 -24.42 7.93 -26.07
N ARG A 53 -24.72 7.99 -24.75
CA ARG A 53 -23.72 7.74 -23.69
C ARG A 53 -23.16 6.33 -23.82
N PHE A 54 -24.02 5.34 -23.97
CA PHE A 54 -23.57 3.95 -24.03
C PHE A 54 -22.71 3.66 -25.26
N ILE A 55 -23.13 4.11 -26.44
CA ILE A 55 -22.37 3.89 -27.68
C ILE A 55 -21.05 4.68 -27.64
N TYR A 56 -21.08 5.93 -27.19
CA TYR A 56 -19.87 6.72 -27.02
C TYR A 56 -18.89 6.03 -26.07
N ALA A 57 -19.36 5.51 -24.94
CA ALA A 57 -18.55 4.74 -24.00
C ALA A 57 -17.90 3.51 -24.65
N GLN A 58 -18.58 2.84 -25.59
CA GLN A 58 -17.95 1.75 -26.36
C GLN A 58 -16.89 2.25 -27.33
N LEU A 59 -17.15 3.36 -28.02
CA LEU A 59 -16.25 3.92 -29.04
C LEU A 59 -14.95 4.50 -28.45
N ILE A 60 -15.01 5.08 -27.25
CA ILE A 60 -13.82 5.67 -26.62
C ILE A 60 -12.88 4.61 -26.01
N ASP A 61 -13.34 3.38 -25.81
CA ASP A 61 -12.57 2.30 -25.19
C ASP A 61 -11.49 1.77 -26.15
N ASP A 62 -10.33 2.41 -26.14
CA ASP A 62 -9.15 2.04 -26.91
C ASP A 62 -8.32 0.90 -26.27
N GLY A 63 -8.84 0.30 -25.20
CA GLY A 63 -8.14 -0.72 -24.42
C GLY A 63 -7.23 -0.19 -23.31
N SER A 64 -6.94 1.11 -23.25
CA SER A 64 -6.18 1.70 -22.16
C SER A 64 -6.97 1.73 -20.85
N HIS A 65 -6.29 1.63 -19.70
CA HIS A 65 -6.95 1.72 -18.39
C HIS A 65 -7.73 3.03 -18.22
N LYS A 66 -7.21 4.14 -18.76
CA LYS A 66 -7.86 5.46 -18.65
C LYS A 66 -9.17 5.50 -19.42
N LYS A 67 -9.17 5.08 -20.68
CA LYS A 67 -10.39 5.10 -21.50
C LYS A 67 -11.41 4.05 -21.08
N ARG A 68 -10.96 2.88 -20.63
CA ARG A 68 -11.83 1.89 -19.98
C ARG A 68 -12.51 2.45 -18.73
N ALA A 69 -11.80 3.22 -17.91
CA ALA A 69 -12.37 3.86 -16.73
C ALA A 69 -13.40 4.95 -17.11
N GLU A 70 -13.10 5.79 -18.11
CA GLU A 70 -14.05 6.79 -18.62
C GLU A 70 -15.33 6.13 -19.17
N ALA A 71 -15.18 5.07 -19.96
CA ALA A 71 -16.29 4.27 -20.48
C ALA A 71 -17.08 3.60 -19.36
N ARG A 72 -16.40 2.97 -18.40
CA ARG A 72 -16.99 2.36 -17.20
C ARG A 72 -17.85 3.37 -16.46
N ASP A 73 -17.30 4.52 -16.13
CA ASP A 73 -17.97 5.51 -15.28
C ASP A 73 -19.22 6.05 -15.97
N MET A 74 -19.15 6.26 -17.29
CA MET A 74 -20.30 6.63 -18.09
C MET A 74 -21.39 5.54 -18.05
N MET A 75 -21.04 4.27 -18.22
CA MET A 75 -21.99 3.14 -18.18
C MET A 75 -22.57 2.91 -16.78
N LEU A 76 -21.76 3.02 -15.72
CA LEU A 76 -22.22 2.91 -14.34
C LEU A 76 -23.21 4.02 -14.00
N ALA A 77 -22.91 5.26 -14.40
CA ALA A 77 -23.81 6.38 -14.19
C ALA A 77 -25.16 6.17 -14.90
N ILE A 78 -25.19 5.60 -16.11
CA ILE A 78 -26.47 5.22 -16.76
C ILE A 78 -27.26 4.25 -15.88
N LEU A 79 -26.62 3.19 -15.37
CA LEU A 79 -27.26 2.15 -14.56
C LEU A 79 -27.74 2.67 -13.20
N ASP A 80 -26.98 3.57 -12.59
CA ASP A 80 -27.29 4.17 -11.29
C ASP A 80 -28.45 5.18 -11.39
N GLU A 81 -28.48 5.97 -12.47
CA GLU A 81 -29.56 6.92 -12.76
C GLU A 81 -30.86 6.23 -13.20
N ASN A 82 -30.77 4.99 -13.70
CA ASN A 82 -31.88 4.26 -14.32
C ASN A 82 -32.02 2.82 -13.78
N PRO A 83 -32.37 2.64 -12.49
CA PRO A 83 -32.44 1.31 -11.87
C PRO A 83 -33.45 0.37 -12.55
N GLN A 84 -34.47 0.89 -13.23
CA GLN A 84 -35.45 0.13 -14.00
C GLN A 84 -34.83 -0.72 -15.13
N ILE A 85 -33.60 -0.39 -15.57
CA ILE A 85 -32.85 -1.19 -16.56
C ILE A 85 -32.64 -2.63 -16.05
N PHE A 86 -32.43 -2.81 -14.74
CA PHE A 86 -32.25 -4.14 -14.15
C PHE A 86 -33.55 -4.95 -14.07
N GLU A 87 -34.71 -4.32 -14.17
CA GLU A 87 -36.02 -4.97 -14.10
C GLU A 87 -36.47 -5.49 -15.47
N GLN A 88 -35.85 -5.01 -16.55
CA GLN A 88 -36.22 -5.31 -17.93
C GLN A 88 -35.07 -6.01 -18.65
N ALA A 89 -35.15 -7.33 -18.79
CA ALA A 89 -34.14 -8.15 -19.46
C ALA A 89 -34.21 -8.06 -21.00
N THR A 90 -34.19 -6.85 -21.55
CA THR A 90 -34.05 -6.65 -23.00
C THR A 90 -32.59 -6.87 -23.42
N GLU A 91 -32.36 -7.30 -24.66
CA GLU A 91 -31.01 -7.46 -25.23
C GLU A 91 -30.12 -6.21 -25.02
N GLY A 92 -30.68 -5.02 -25.24
CA GLY A 92 -29.97 -3.76 -25.03
C GLY A 92 -29.57 -3.52 -23.57
N ASN A 93 -30.49 -3.78 -22.64
CA ASN A 93 -30.22 -3.62 -21.20
C ASN A 93 -29.18 -4.64 -20.72
N LEU A 94 -29.31 -5.90 -21.12
CA LEU A 94 -28.34 -6.95 -20.81
C LEU A 94 -26.96 -6.61 -21.39
N HIS A 95 -26.90 -6.10 -22.62
CA HIS A 95 -25.65 -5.68 -23.24
C HIS A 95 -24.98 -4.51 -22.50
N LEU A 96 -25.75 -3.53 -22.03
CA LEU A 96 -25.23 -2.44 -21.18
C LEU A 96 -24.69 -2.96 -19.86
N ILE A 97 -25.45 -3.81 -19.15
CA ILE A 97 -25.02 -4.37 -17.86
C ILE A 97 -23.75 -5.20 -18.05
N ARG A 98 -23.70 -6.06 -19.07
CA ARG A 98 -22.52 -6.88 -19.42
C ARG A 98 -21.32 -5.99 -19.73
N SER A 99 -21.51 -4.97 -20.55
CA SER A 99 -20.44 -4.04 -20.92
C SER A 99 -19.88 -3.33 -19.69
N ALA A 100 -20.75 -2.81 -18.81
CA ALA A 100 -20.33 -2.18 -17.57
C ALA A 100 -19.59 -3.15 -16.64
N ALA A 101 -20.10 -4.38 -16.50
CA ALA A 101 -19.52 -5.42 -15.64
C ALA A 101 -18.09 -5.80 -16.09
N VAL A 102 -17.89 -5.97 -17.39
CA VAL A 102 -16.59 -6.25 -18.01
C VAL A 102 -15.61 -5.09 -17.83
N ARG A 103 -16.04 -3.84 -18.00
CA ARG A 103 -15.13 -2.71 -17.75
C ARG A 103 -14.75 -2.64 -16.27
N CYS A 104 -15.70 -2.89 -15.36
CA CYS A 104 -15.42 -2.98 -13.93
C CYS A 104 -14.44 -4.13 -13.59
N SER A 105 -14.47 -5.27 -14.30
CA SER A 105 -13.51 -6.37 -14.06
C SER A 105 -12.10 -6.04 -14.56
N HIS A 106 -11.95 -5.10 -15.50
CA HIS A 106 -10.63 -4.68 -16.01
C HIS A 106 -9.99 -3.52 -15.25
N VAL A 107 -10.79 -2.55 -14.80
CA VAL A 107 -10.27 -1.31 -14.19
C VAL A 107 -10.84 -1.03 -12.79
N GLY A 108 -11.53 -2.00 -12.19
CA GLY A 108 -12.27 -1.83 -10.94
C GLY A 108 -13.50 -0.92 -11.11
N PRO A 109 -14.33 -0.74 -10.07
CA PRO A 109 -14.29 -1.46 -8.81
C PRO A 109 -14.77 -2.90 -8.98
N PHE A 110 -13.99 -3.87 -8.50
CA PHE A 110 -14.28 -5.31 -8.68
C PHE A 110 -15.55 -5.74 -7.93
N THR A 111 -15.86 -5.08 -6.82
CA THR A 111 -17.11 -5.28 -6.06
C THR A 111 -18.34 -4.98 -6.91
N ARG A 112 -18.32 -3.87 -7.66
CA ARG A 112 -19.38 -3.53 -8.60
C ARG A 112 -19.44 -4.50 -9.78
N SER A 113 -18.28 -4.96 -10.28
CA SER A 113 -18.22 -6.00 -11.32
C SER A 113 -18.97 -7.26 -10.89
N MET A 114 -18.67 -7.81 -9.70
CA MET A 114 -19.36 -8.98 -9.15
C MET A 114 -20.87 -8.74 -9.00
N GLU A 115 -21.29 -7.59 -8.47
CA GLU A 115 -22.71 -7.25 -8.35
C GLU A 115 -23.42 -7.24 -9.70
N LEU A 116 -22.83 -6.60 -10.71
CA LEU A 116 -23.41 -6.51 -12.04
C LEU A 116 -23.47 -7.89 -12.72
N PHE A 117 -22.41 -8.71 -12.62
CA PHE A 117 -22.41 -10.06 -13.16
C PHE A 117 -23.45 -10.96 -12.46
N ARG A 118 -23.66 -10.83 -11.14
CA ARG A 118 -24.73 -11.56 -10.43
C ARG A 118 -26.12 -11.21 -10.98
N LYS A 119 -26.40 -9.91 -11.15
CA LYS A 119 -27.67 -9.44 -11.72
C LYS A 119 -27.83 -9.90 -13.17
N LEU A 120 -26.77 -9.77 -13.96
CA LEU A 120 -26.73 -10.16 -15.37
C LEU A 120 -27.01 -11.65 -15.55
N ALA A 121 -26.23 -12.51 -14.91
CA ALA A 121 -26.35 -13.96 -15.06
C ALA A 121 -27.75 -14.47 -14.64
N LYS A 122 -28.35 -13.85 -13.62
CA LYS A 122 -29.73 -14.16 -13.21
C LYS A 122 -30.76 -13.70 -14.25
N ALA A 123 -30.58 -12.52 -14.85
CA ALA A 123 -31.53 -11.92 -15.78
C ALA A 123 -31.45 -12.54 -17.19
N SER A 124 -30.24 -12.76 -17.71
CA SER A 124 -30.02 -13.36 -19.03
C SER A 124 -30.20 -14.88 -19.01
N ASN A 125 -29.83 -15.52 -17.89
CA ASN A 125 -29.74 -16.96 -17.76
C ASN A 125 -28.90 -17.62 -18.88
N GLU A 126 -27.83 -16.95 -19.32
CA GLU A 126 -26.92 -17.42 -20.35
C GLU A 126 -25.68 -18.09 -19.75
N ALA A 127 -25.21 -19.18 -20.39
CA ALA A 127 -24.01 -19.88 -19.95
C ALA A 127 -22.77 -18.97 -19.89
N ALA A 128 -22.63 -18.05 -20.85
CA ALA A 128 -21.51 -17.12 -20.93
C ALA A 128 -21.46 -16.14 -19.74
N ASP A 129 -22.61 -15.65 -19.30
CA ASP A 129 -22.68 -14.70 -18.18
C ASP A 129 -22.41 -15.38 -16.83
N TYR A 130 -22.91 -16.61 -16.65
CA TYR A 130 -22.54 -17.42 -15.49
C TYR A 130 -21.04 -17.77 -15.49
N PHE A 131 -20.45 -18.01 -16.66
CA PHE A 131 -19.02 -18.22 -16.78
C PHE A 131 -18.23 -16.98 -16.37
N SER A 132 -18.55 -15.80 -16.93
CA SER A 132 -17.89 -14.54 -16.54
C SER A 132 -18.08 -14.20 -15.06
N LEU A 133 -19.26 -14.49 -14.49
CA LEU A 133 -19.51 -14.39 -13.05
C LEU A 133 -18.56 -15.31 -12.25
N SER A 134 -18.38 -16.56 -12.69
CA SER A 134 -17.47 -17.49 -12.02
C SER A 134 -16.01 -17.03 -12.04
N GLU A 135 -15.56 -16.42 -13.15
CA GLU A 135 -14.20 -15.92 -13.28
C GLU A 135 -13.95 -14.76 -12.31
N ILE A 136 -14.84 -13.76 -12.29
CA ILE A 136 -14.67 -12.62 -11.39
C ILE A 136 -14.76 -13.03 -9.92
N LEU A 137 -15.65 -13.97 -9.57
CA LEU A 137 -15.77 -14.49 -8.20
C LEU A 137 -14.51 -15.26 -7.80
N THR A 138 -13.95 -16.07 -8.69
CA THR A 138 -12.69 -16.79 -8.45
C THR A 138 -11.53 -15.83 -8.22
N GLN A 139 -11.38 -14.82 -9.07
CA GLN A 139 -10.37 -13.75 -8.89
C GLN A 139 -10.56 -13.00 -7.56
N ASN A 140 -11.79 -12.96 -7.07
CA ASN A 140 -12.15 -12.34 -5.81
C ASN A 140 -12.30 -13.34 -4.64
N ASN A 141 -11.75 -14.55 -4.74
CA ASN A 141 -11.78 -15.57 -3.68
C ASN A 141 -13.18 -15.95 -3.13
N GLU A 142 -14.26 -15.64 -3.86
CA GLU A 142 -15.63 -16.03 -3.53
C GLU A 142 -15.89 -17.45 -4.06
N PHE A 143 -15.13 -18.42 -3.56
CA PHE A 143 -14.98 -19.73 -4.21
C PHE A 143 -16.27 -20.56 -4.22
N GLU A 144 -17.06 -20.53 -3.14
CA GLU A 144 -18.33 -21.24 -3.06
C GLU A 144 -19.30 -20.79 -4.17
N GLU A 145 -19.44 -19.47 -4.35
CA GLU A 145 -20.32 -18.90 -5.36
C GLU A 145 -19.73 -19.08 -6.77
N ALA A 146 -18.41 -18.97 -6.92
CA ALA A 146 -17.72 -19.21 -8.19
C ALA A 146 -17.97 -20.62 -8.72
N VAL A 147 -17.89 -21.63 -7.83
CA VAL A 147 -18.19 -23.04 -8.17
C VAL A 147 -19.63 -23.18 -8.65
N ALA A 148 -20.60 -22.62 -7.91
CA ALA A 148 -22.01 -22.70 -8.27
C ALA A 148 -22.28 -22.02 -9.64
N ALA A 149 -21.66 -20.87 -9.90
CA ALA A 149 -21.79 -20.16 -11.17
C ALA A 149 -21.20 -20.96 -12.34
N LEU A 150 -20.00 -21.54 -12.19
CA LEU A 150 -19.37 -22.33 -13.24
C LEU A 150 -20.11 -23.66 -13.51
N GLU A 151 -20.61 -24.33 -12.48
CA GLU A 151 -21.49 -25.49 -12.63
C GLU A 151 -22.77 -25.13 -13.39
N LYS A 152 -23.35 -23.95 -13.11
CA LYS A 152 -24.52 -23.46 -13.84
C LYS A 152 -24.20 -23.17 -15.31
N ALA A 153 -23.03 -22.59 -15.60
CA ALA A 153 -22.57 -22.37 -16.97
C ALA A 153 -22.43 -23.70 -17.75
N ILE A 154 -21.81 -24.71 -17.13
CA ILE A 154 -21.66 -26.06 -17.70
C ILE A 154 -23.02 -26.72 -17.93
N GLN A 155 -23.96 -26.57 -16.99
CA GLN A 155 -25.31 -27.12 -17.12
C GLN A 155 -26.04 -26.52 -18.33
N LEU A 156 -25.92 -25.20 -18.54
CA LEU A 156 -26.57 -24.49 -19.64
C LEU A 156 -25.88 -24.74 -20.98
N ASN A 157 -24.56 -24.90 -20.99
CA ASN A 157 -23.79 -25.23 -22.18
C ASN A 157 -22.60 -26.17 -21.82
N PRO A 158 -22.69 -27.47 -22.19
CA PRO A 158 -21.64 -28.44 -21.92
C PRO A 158 -20.26 -28.11 -22.52
N ALA A 159 -20.15 -27.17 -23.47
CA ALA A 159 -18.85 -26.73 -24.01
C ALA A 159 -17.93 -26.10 -22.94
N TYR A 160 -18.50 -25.58 -21.85
CA TYR A 160 -17.72 -25.08 -20.71
C TYR A 160 -17.11 -26.21 -19.86
N ASP A 161 -17.50 -27.47 -20.08
CA ASP A 161 -16.93 -28.63 -19.38
C ASP A 161 -15.63 -29.11 -20.06
N ASN A 162 -14.59 -28.28 -19.94
CA ASN A 162 -13.26 -28.55 -20.48
C ASN A 162 -12.22 -28.74 -19.36
N PRO A 163 -11.02 -29.28 -19.67
CA PRO A 163 -10.01 -29.56 -18.65
C PRO A 163 -9.62 -28.36 -17.77
N LEU A 164 -9.50 -27.15 -18.35
CA LEU A 164 -9.13 -25.94 -17.63
C LEU A 164 -10.21 -25.52 -16.61
N ASN A 165 -11.47 -25.59 -17.01
CA ASN A 165 -12.59 -25.27 -16.13
C ASN A 165 -12.79 -26.32 -15.04
N ARG A 166 -12.54 -27.60 -15.33
CA ARG A 166 -12.54 -28.67 -14.31
C ARG A 166 -11.44 -28.45 -13.28
N GLU A 167 -10.23 -28.10 -13.71
CA GLU A 167 -9.13 -27.75 -12.79
C GLU A 167 -9.50 -26.54 -11.92
N THR A 168 -10.10 -25.51 -12.51
CA THR A 168 -10.58 -24.33 -11.79
C THR A 168 -11.65 -24.70 -10.75
N LEU A 169 -12.61 -25.56 -11.11
CA LEU A 169 -13.61 -26.10 -10.18
C LEU A 169 -12.98 -26.88 -9.03
N ASP A 170 -12.02 -27.76 -9.32
CA ASP A 170 -11.38 -28.58 -8.29
C ASP A 170 -10.55 -27.73 -7.33
N LEU A 171 -9.84 -26.71 -7.84
CA LEU A 171 -9.13 -25.74 -7.02
C LEU A 171 -10.09 -24.92 -6.16
N ALA A 172 -11.15 -24.38 -6.76
CA ALA A 172 -12.15 -23.58 -6.07
C ALA A 172 -12.92 -24.41 -5.02
N ARG A 173 -13.34 -25.64 -5.34
CA ARG A 173 -13.96 -26.58 -4.38
C ARG A 173 -13.02 -26.95 -3.25
N THR A 174 -11.74 -27.16 -3.54
CA THR A 174 -10.73 -27.42 -2.52
C THR A 174 -10.58 -26.23 -1.58
N ASN A 175 -10.59 -25.01 -2.12
CA ASN A 175 -10.51 -23.79 -1.32
C ASN A 175 -11.81 -23.49 -0.56
N ALA A 176 -12.99 -23.77 -1.12
CA ALA A 176 -14.28 -23.65 -0.46
C ALA A 176 -14.46 -24.66 0.70
N LYS A 177 -14.06 -25.93 0.47
CA LYS A 177 -14.01 -26.95 1.54
C LYS A 177 -13.00 -26.60 2.63
N LYS A 178 -11.89 -25.95 2.26
CA LYS A 178 -10.94 -25.38 3.23
C LYS A 178 -11.53 -24.18 3.96
N GLY A 179 -12.29 -23.30 3.29
CA GLY A 179 -12.96 -22.12 3.86
C GLY A 179 -14.01 -22.48 4.92
N SER A 180 -14.85 -23.49 4.63
CA SER A 180 -15.82 -24.02 5.59
C SER A 180 -15.18 -24.70 6.81
N LYS A 181 -14.01 -25.37 6.64
CA LYS A 181 -13.18 -25.87 7.76
C LYS A 181 -12.27 -24.81 8.39
N ALA A 182 -12.06 -23.67 7.74
CA ALA A 182 -11.15 -22.59 8.17
C ALA A 182 -11.78 -21.62 9.18
N LYS A 183 -13.05 -21.79 9.55
CA LYS A 183 -13.54 -21.22 10.81
C LYS A 183 -12.77 -21.75 12.03
N GLU A 184 -12.01 -22.84 11.89
CA GLU A 184 -11.26 -23.47 12.99
C GLU A 184 -9.73 -23.52 12.81
N ALA A 185 -9.17 -23.09 11.67
CA ALA A 185 -7.72 -23.23 11.41
C ALA A 185 -7.00 -21.89 11.19
N LYS A 186 -6.23 -21.46 12.21
CA LYS A 186 -5.26 -20.36 12.12
C LYS A 186 -4.18 -20.68 11.09
N GLY A 187 -3.96 -19.77 10.14
CA GLY A 187 -2.72 -19.65 9.39
C GLY A 187 -2.73 -20.24 7.98
N ARG A 188 -3.29 -19.51 7.00
CA ARG A 188 -2.89 -19.58 5.58
C ARG A 188 -3.07 -18.22 4.88
N ALA A 189 -2.31 -18.01 3.82
CA ALA A 189 -2.14 -16.76 3.10
C ALA A 189 -3.48 -16.14 2.67
N LYS A 190 -3.88 -15.06 3.33
CA LYS A 190 -4.91 -14.16 2.81
C LYS A 190 -4.32 -13.49 1.57
N VAL A 191 -4.99 -13.61 0.42
CA VAL A 191 -4.62 -12.80 -0.75
C VAL A 191 -4.71 -11.33 -0.34
N GLY A 192 -3.57 -10.65 -0.27
CA GLY A 192 -3.52 -9.22 0.02
C GLY A 192 -4.09 -8.46 -1.16
N ARG A 193 -5.15 -7.68 -0.93
CA ARG A 193 -5.70 -6.77 -1.95
C ARG A 193 -5.19 -5.37 -1.73
N TYR A 194 -4.90 -4.69 -2.83
CA TYR A 194 -4.60 -3.26 -2.79
C TYR A 194 -5.84 -2.50 -2.25
N PRO A 195 -5.68 -1.52 -1.35
CA PRO A 195 -6.80 -0.72 -0.85
C PRO A 195 -7.48 0.05 -1.97
N GLU A 196 -8.79 0.27 -1.86
CA GLU A 196 -9.53 1.16 -2.75
C GLU A 196 -9.27 2.63 -2.39
N THR A 197 -9.55 3.55 -3.31
CA THR A 197 -9.39 5.00 -3.07
C THR A 197 -10.13 5.47 -1.82
N LYS A 198 -11.33 4.93 -1.56
CA LYS A 198 -12.12 5.25 -0.35
C LYS A 198 -11.41 4.83 0.94
N ASP A 199 -10.61 3.77 0.90
CA ASP A 199 -9.88 3.27 2.07
C ASP A 199 -8.72 4.23 2.39
N PHE A 200 -8.02 4.74 1.37
CA PHE A 200 -6.96 5.74 1.54
C PHE A 200 -7.49 7.09 2.03
N LEU A 201 -8.66 7.52 1.56
CA LEU A 201 -9.30 8.79 1.96
C LEU A 201 -10.09 8.69 3.27
N GLY A 202 -10.30 7.47 3.79
CA GLY A 202 -11.06 7.21 4.99
C GLY A 202 -10.25 7.36 6.28
N ASP A 203 -10.65 6.62 7.31
CA ASP A 203 -9.95 6.58 8.59
C ASP A 203 -8.61 5.85 8.47
N LEU A 204 -7.52 6.54 8.86
CA LEU A 204 -6.17 6.02 8.74
C LEU A 204 -5.95 4.78 9.62
N GLN A 205 -6.55 4.71 10.80
CA GLN A 205 -6.40 3.56 11.67
C GLN A 205 -6.99 2.31 11.02
N THR A 206 -8.17 2.43 10.42
CA THR A 206 -8.84 1.39 9.64
C THR A 206 -8.01 0.98 8.42
N LEU A 207 -7.46 1.93 7.66
CA LEU A 207 -6.55 1.64 6.55
C LEU A 207 -5.36 0.79 7.01
N ILE A 208 -4.73 1.18 8.13
CA ILE A 208 -3.58 0.47 8.69
C ILE A 208 -3.97 -0.95 9.09
N THR A 209 -5.00 -1.12 9.92
CA THR A 209 -5.34 -2.44 10.47
C THR A 209 -5.90 -3.40 9.43
N ASN A 210 -6.66 -2.89 8.44
CA ASN A 210 -7.37 -3.74 7.49
C ASN A 210 -6.58 -4.01 6.20
N HIS A 211 -5.59 -3.17 5.86
CA HIS A 211 -4.88 -3.32 4.59
C HIS A 211 -3.35 -3.30 4.70
N ILE A 212 -2.74 -2.65 5.70
CA ILE A 212 -1.28 -2.51 5.77
C ILE A 212 -0.66 -3.48 6.78
N ALA A 213 -1.19 -3.52 8.00
CA ALA A 213 -0.71 -4.31 9.12
C ALA A 213 -1.51 -5.62 9.33
N VAL A 214 -2.11 -6.16 8.27
CA VAL A 214 -3.06 -7.29 8.33
C VAL A 214 -2.43 -8.54 8.95
N ASN A 215 -1.12 -8.74 8.71
CA ASN A 215 -0.34 -9.85 9.28
C ASN A 215 -0.22 -9.77 10.81
N LEU A 216 -0.51 -8.63 11.43
CA LEU A 216 -0.47 -8.42 12.87
C LEU A 216 -1.84 -8.56 13.56
N ALA A 217 -2.91 -8.85 12.83
CA ALA A 217 -4.24 -9.01 13.42
C ALA A 217 -4.30 -10.10 14.51
N ALA A 218 -3.44 -11.13 14.39
CA ALA A 218 -3.32 -12.22 15.36
C ALA A 218 -2.08 -12.09 16.28
N ALA A 219 -1.41 -10.92 16.27
CA ALA A 219 -0.26 -10.69 17.13
C ALA A 219 -0.65 -10.74 18.62
N PRO A 220 0.26 -11.17 19.51
CA PRO A 220 -0.02 -11.20 20.94
C PRO A 220 -0.32 -9.80 21.48
N LYS A 221 -1.23 -9.74 22.45
CA LYS A 221 -1.60 -8.50 23.11
C LYS A 221 -0.80 -8.37 24.41
N PHE A 222 0.29 -7.61 24.36
CA PHE A 222 1.24 -7.48 25.47
C PHE A 222 1.43 -6.04 25.95
N LEU A 223 0.69 -5.08 25.41
CA LEU A 223 0.74 -3.68 25.86
C LEU A 223 -0.33 -3.40 26.90
N ASP A 224 0.06 -2.71 27.95
CA ASP A 224 -0.78 -2.04 28.93
C ASP A 224 -0.17 -0.70 29.37
N LYS A 225 -0.88 0.11 30.16
CA LYS A 225 -0.39 1.44 30.58
C LYS A 225 0.87 1.42 31.45
N SER A 226 1.24 0.27 32.01
CA SER A 226 2.49 0.10 32.76
C SER A 226 3.68 -0.26 31.86
N THR A 227 3.43 -0.60 30.59
CA THR A 227 4.46 -0.99 29.63
C THR A 227 5.46 0.14 29.40
N ARG A 228 6.74 -0.18 29.55
CA ARG A 228 7.85 0.75 29.32
C ARG A 228 8.52 0.49 27.98
N PHE A 229 8.64 1.54 27.17
CA PHE A 229 9.27 1.49 25.87
C PHE A 229 10.69 2.05 25.93
N PHE A 230 11.60 1.35 25.27
CA PHE A 230 12.89 1.91 24.84
C PHE A 230 12.84 2.04 23.32
N THR A 231 13.00 3.26 22.80
CA THR A 231 12.99 3.50 21.35
C THR A 231 14.34 3.98 20.88
N MET A 232 14.77 3.51 19.70
CA MET A 232 16.08 3.88 19.13
C MET A 232 15.93 4.23 17.65
N GLY A 233 16.52 5.37 17.26
CA GLY A 233 16.50 5.92 15.91
C GLY A 233 16.65 7.45 15.90
N SER A 234 16.40 8.07 14.76
CA SER A 234 16.49 9.54 14.59
C SER A 234 15.11 10.21 14.74
N CYS A 235 14.66 11.00 13.76
CA CYS A 235 13.50 11.89 13.85
C CYS A 235 12.16 11.16 14.05
N PHE A 236 11.89 10.09 13.29
CA PHE A 236 10.63 9.37 13.41
C PHE A 236 10.51 8.65 14.77
N ALA A 237 11.60 8.06 15.26
CA ALA A 237 11.63 7.37 16.56
C ALA A 237 11.37 8.32 17.73
N ARG A 238 11.88 9.56 17.63
CA ARG A 238 11.58 10.63 18.59
C ARG A 238 10.09 10.98 18.61
N ASN A 239 9.49 11.20 17.44
CA ASN A 239 8.06 11.50 17.33
C ASN A 239 7.18 10.34 17.79
N LEU A 240 7.58 9.10 17.49
CA LEU A 240 6.92 7.89 17.98
C LEU A 240 6.96 7.83 19.51
N SER A 241 8.13 8.05 20.12
CA SER A 241 8.29 8.06 21.58
C SER A 241 7.45 9.15 22.24
N LYS A 242 7.46 10.37 21.68
CA LYS A 242 6.60 11.47 22.13
C LYS A 242 5.13 11.08 22.06
N SER A 243 4.66 10.54 20.95
CA SER A 243 3.26 10.13 20.79
C SER A 243 2.85 9.01 21.75
N LEU A 244 3.76 8.07 22.08
CA LEU A 244 3.52 7.07 23.14
C LEU A 244 3.36 7.73 24.51
N ASN A 245 4.22 8.69 24.85
CA ASN A 245 4.13 9.45 26.10
C ASN A 245 2.83 10.26 26.19
N ASP A 246 2.47 10.96 25.10
CA ASP A 246 1.21 11.72 24.99
C ASP A 246 -0.02 10.81 25.12
N SER A 247 0.13 9.53 24.75
CA SER A 247 -0.90 8.47 24.90
C SER A 247 -0.89 7.81 26.29
N GLY A 248 -0.07 8.30 27.24
CA GLY A 248 -0.02 7.83 28.62
C GLY A 248 0.82 6.56 28.85
N TYR A 249 1.73 6.22 27.95
CA TYR A 249 2.75 5.19 28.17
C TYR A 249 4.06 5.81 28.67
N ASN A 250 4.98 5.01 29.20
CA ASN A 250 6.32 5.46 29.55
C ASN A 250 7.29 5.07 28.43
N SER A 251 7.78 6.05 27.67
CA SER A 251 8.70 5.83 26.55
C SER A 251 9.96 6.66 26.69
N HIS A 252 11.11 5.97 26.74
CA HIS A 252 12.43 6.59 26.71
C HIS A 252 13.05 6.46 25.32
N HIS A 253 13.40 7.60 24.73
CA HIS A 253 14.03 7.65 23.42
C HIS A 253 15.54 7.80 23.52
N MET A 254 16.28 6.85 22.96
CA MET A 254 17.69 7.02 22.65
C MET A 254 17.82 7.76 21.33
N GLU A 255 18.12 9.05 21.42
CA GLU A 255 18.37 9.87 20.24
C GLU A 255 19.69 9.47 19.61
N ILE A 256 19.61 8.99 18.36
CA ILE A 256 20.76 8.80 17.50
C ILE A 256 20.68 9.88 16.42
N SER A 257 21.70 10.73 16.38
CA SER A 257 21.81 11.78 15.36
C SER A 257 21.58 11.20 13.96
N GLU A 258 20.75 11.86 13.16
CA GLU A 258 20.37 11.40 11.82
C GLU A 258 21.57 11.21 10.89
N TYR A 259 22.62 12.01 11.09
CA TYR A 259 23.89 11.91 10.37
C TYR A 259 24.62 10.57 10.56
N ILE A 260 24.29 9.81 11.61
CA ILE A 260 24.95 8.55 11.95
C ILE A 260 23.98 7.41 12.26
N ASN A 261 22.68 7.55 11.98
CA ASN A 261 21.67 6.51 12.23
C ASN A 261 21.77 5.35 11.23
N THR A 262 22.90 4.66 11.29
CA THR A 262 23.30 3.51 10.47
C THR A 262 23.44 2.28 11.37
N THR A 263 23.24 1.09 10.81
CA THR A 263 23.41 -0.15 11.60
C THR A 263 24.85 -0.31 12.12
N PHE A 264 25.84 0.23 11.41
CA PHE A 264 27.24 0.22 11.83
C PHE A 264 27.48 1.09 13.06
N ALA A 265 26.93 2.31 13.10
CA ALA A 265 27.02 3.15 14.30
C ALA A 265 26.32 2.50 15.50
N ASN A 266 25.18 1.82 15.26
CA ASN A 266 24.47 1.07 16.31
C ASN A 266 25.34 -0.05 16.89
N ARG A 267 26.13 -0.72 16.05
CA ARG A 267 27.10 -1.73 16.51
C ARG A 267 28.19 -1.12 17.38
N VAL A 268 28.77 0.01 16.96
CA VAL A 268 29.78 0.70 17.78
C VAL A 268 29.18 1.20 19.10
N PHE A 269 27.93 1.67 19.09
CA PHE A 269 27.22 2.05 20.31
C PHE A 269 27.06 0.86 21.27
N VAL A 270 26.75 -0.34 20.77
CA VAL A 270 26.73 -1.58 21.56
C VAL A 270 28.12 -1.91 22.10
N ASP A 271 29.16 -1.80 21.28
CA ASP A 271 30.54 -2.02 21.71
C ASP A 271 30.92 -1.05 22.83
N TRP A 272 30.45 0.21 22.75
CA TRP A 272 30.67 1.21 23.79
C TRP A 272 29.94 0.82 25.07
N LEU A 273 28.68 0.40 25.02
CA LEU A 273 27.94 -0.07 26.20
C LEU A 273 28.57 -1.31 26.87
N ARG A 274 29.22 -2.16 26.09
CA ARG A 274 29.94 -3.35 26.58
C ARG A 274 31.32 -3.04 27.17
N GLY A 275 31.85 -1.84 26.97
CA GLY A 275 33.24 -1.52 27.28
C GLY A 275 34.23 -2.30 26.39
N ALA A 276 33.81 -2.68 25.17
CA ALA A 276 34.68 -3.35 24.22
C ALA A 276 35.79 -2.40 23.72
N LYS A 277 36.84 -2.98 23.13
CA LYS A 277 37.90 -2.20 22.50
C LYS A 277 37.38 -1.59 21.19
N ILE A 278 37.34 -0.26 21.13
CA ILE A 278 36.92 0.53 19.96
C ILE A 278 38.10 1.42 19.57
N ASP A 279 38.21 1.71 18.28
CA ASP A 279 39.09 2.78 17.81
C ASP A 279 38.84 4.09 18.59
N PRO A 280 39.89 4.76 19.11
CA PRO A 280 39.72 5.95 19.93
C PRO A 280 38.95 7.09 19.24
N GLU A 281 39.17 7.32 17.94
CA GLU A 281 38.50 8.40 17.21
C GLU A 281 37.01 8.10 17.04
N ILE A 282 36.67 6.85 16.71
CA ILE A 282 35.26 6.42 16.59
C ILE A 282 34.56 6.48 17.96
N ARG A 283 35.25 6.06 19.03
CA ARG A 283 34.71 6.12 20.39
C ARG A 283 34.41 7.56 20.81
N GLU A 284 35.35 8.48 20.60
CA GLU A 284 35.15 9.90 20.88
C GLU A 284 33.94 10.43 20.11
N ARG A 285 33.83 10.07 18.83
CA ARG A 285 32.74 10.53 17.97
C ARG A 285 31.37 10.00 18.40
N ILE A 286 31.26 8.74 18.81
CA ILE A 286 30.01 8.19 19.34
C ILE A 286 29.61 8.92 20.62
N VAL A 287 30.54 9.14 21.56
CA VAL A 287 30.25 9.85 22.81
C VAL A 287 29.81 11.30 22.57
N GLU A 288 30.41 11.99 21.60
CA GLU A 288 30.02 13.34 21.18
C GLU A 288 28.58 13.40 20.65
N LEU A 289 28.11 12.32 20.03
CA LEU A 289 26.81 12.25 19.36
C LEU A 289 25.69 11.72 20.26
N LEU A 290 26.03 11.24 21.46
CA LEU A 290 25.03 10.85 22.45
C LEU A 290 24.40 12.08 23.13
N PRO A 291 23.15 11.98 23.61
CA PRO A 291 22.52 13.05 24.37
C PRO A 291 23.38 13.49 25.56
N PRO A 292 23.43 14.80 25.88
CA PRO A 292 24.17 15.30 27.04
C PRO A 292 23.77 14.56 28.33
N GLY A 293 24.77 14.11 29.09
CA GLY A 293 24.55 13.33 30.32
C GLY A 293 24.34 11.83 30.11
N SER A 294 24.42 11.32 28.88
CA SER A 294 24.42 9.88 28.62
C SER A 294 25.65 9.20 29.21
N SER A 295 25.45 8.08 29.91
CA SER A 295 26.49 7.20 30.41
C SER A 295 26.16 5.75 30.09
N GLN A 296 27.15 4.87 30.17
CA GLN A 296 26.90 3.44 30.00
C GLN A 296 25.89 2.96 31.06
N GLU A 297 26.08 3.37 32.31
CA GLU A 297 25.25 2.97 33.45
C GLU A 297 23.80 3.41 33.30
N ASN A 298 23.54 4.67 32.95
CA ASN A 298 22.16 5.16 32.83
C ASN A 298 21.44 4.54 31.62
N THR A 299 22.15 4.32 30.52
CA THR A 299 21.60 3.71 29.31
C THR A 299 21.27 2.24 29.57
N LEU A 300 22.17 1.50 30.22
CA LEU A 300 21.93 0.12 30.64
C LEU A 300 20.76 0.02 31.63
N ALA A 301 20.62 0.98 32.56
CA ALA A 301 19.51 1.02 33.49
C ALA A 301 18.16 1.20 32.77
N VAL A 302 18.10 2.08 31.75
CA VAL A 302 16.91 2.25 30.91
C VAL A 302 16.58 0.96 30.16
N ILE A 303 17.56 0.35 29.47
CA ILE A 303 17.35 -0.90 28.71
C ILE A 303 16.85 -2.02 29.63
N LYS A 304 17.43 -2.15 30.83
CA LYS A 304 17.05 -3.15 31.84
C LYS A 304 15.61 -2.98 32.36
N GLN A 305 15.09 -1.76 32.31
CA GLN A 305 13.72 -1.45 32.71
C GLN A 305 12.73 -1.55 31.55
N ALA A 306 13.17 -1.60 30.30
CA ALA A 306 12.24 -1.67 29.18
C ALA A 306 11.51 -3.02 29.11
N ASP A 307 10.26 -2.98 28.65
CA ASP A 307 9.44 -4.17 28.37
C ASP A 307 9.32 -4.38 26.84
N VAL A 308 9.39 -3.28 26.08
CA VAL A 308 9.38 -3.28 24.61
C VAL A 308 10.52 -2.42 24.07
N PHE A 309 11.31 -2.98 23.16
CA PHE A 309 12.34 -2.27 22.39
C PHE A 309 11.82 -1.98 20.98
N ILE A 310 11.75 -0.70 20.59
CA ILE A 310 11.38 -0.27 19.24
C ILE A 310 12.63 0.22 18.50
N LEU A 311 13.08 -0.56 17.53
CA LEU A 311 14.19 -0.25 16.65
C LEU A 311 13.67 0.37 15.34
N THR A 312 13.99 1.64 15.10
CA THR A 312 13.66 2.33 13.85
C THR A 312 14.88 2.38 12.93
N LEU A 313 14.85 1.60 11.84
CA LEU A 313 15.90 1.56 10.82
C LEU A 313 15.79 2.78 9.89
N GLY A 314 16.89 3.53 9.75
CA GLY A 314 16.91 4.83 9.07
C GLY A 314 17.74 4.88 7.79
N VAL A 315 18.98 4.40 7.83
CA VAL A 315 19.97 4.64 6.77
C VAL A 315 20.80 3.39 6.50
N ALA A 316 20.84 2.96 5.23
CA ALA A 316 21.64 1.82 4.78
C ALA A 316 23.09 2.20 4.43
N ALA A 317 23.32 3.46 4.07
CA ALA A 317 24.63 3.95 3.66
C ALA A 317 25.48 4.40 4.85
N ALA A 318 26.78 4.18 4.75
CA ALA A 318 27.76 4.54 5.78
C ALA A 318 29.10 4.92 5.14
N PHE A 319 29.98 5.53 5.93
CA PHE A 319 31.35 5.83 5.52
C PHE A 319 32.29 4.68 5.86
N PHE A 320 33.15 4.34 4.91
CA PHE A 320 34.17 3.32 5.05
C PHE A 320 35.52 3.89 4.63
N ASP A 321 36.57 3.48 5.32
CA ASP A 321 37.94 3.76 4.92
C ASP A 321 38.29 3.02 3.63
N ARG A 322 38.87 3.73 2.65
CA ARG A 322 39.15 3.15 1.32
C ARG A 322 40.29 2.14 1.32
N GLU A 323 41.25 2.27 2.23
CA GLU A 323 42.41 1.38 2.31
C GLU A 323 42.06 0.10 3.07
N THR A 324 41.40 0.25 4.22
CA THR A 324 41.13 -0.86 5.15
C THR A 324 39.74 -1.47 4.98
N GLY A 325 38.79 -0.74 4.38
CA GLY A 325 37.38 -1.13 4.32
C GLY A 325 36.65 -0.98 5.66
N ALA A 326 37.30 -0.47 6.71
CA ALA A 326 36.73 -0.34 8.04
C ALA A 326 35.64 0.75 8.08
N PHE A 327 34.61 0.55 8.90
CA PHE A 327 33.62 1.59 9.17
C PHE A 327 34.26 2.79 9.87
N VAL A 328 33.88 4.00 9.48
CA VAL A 328 34.36 5.26 10.06
C VAL A 328 33.21 6.24 10.28
N LEU A 329 33.41 7.18 11.21
CA LEU A 329 32.45 8.25 11.53
C LEU A 329 33.11 9.63 11.35
N PRO A 330 33.17 10.17 10.12
CA PRO A 330 33.81 11.46 9.87
C PRO A 330 33.02 12.62 10.50
N ARG A 331 33.73 13.71 10.87
CA ARG A 331 33.10 14.95 11.34
C ARG A 331 32.46 15.74 10.16
N PRO A 332 31.35 16.48 10.37
CA PRO A 332 30.64 17.16 9.28
C PRO A 332 31.49 18.20 8.53
N THR A 333 32.36 18.93 9.23
CA THR A 333 33.31 19.87 8.62
C THR A 333 34.30 19.18 7.68
N ALA A 334 34.52 17.89 7.87
CA ALA A 334 35.42 17.08 7.09
C ALA A 334 34.78 16.66 5.74
N LEU A 335 33.44 16.52 5.67
CA LEU A 335 32.71 16.04 4.49
C LEU A 335 32.80 16.97 3.27
N ASN A 336 33.18 18.24 3.48
CA ASN A 336 33.34 19.23 2.41
C ASN A 336 34.78 19.32 1.88
N SER A 337 35.69 18.44 2.30
CA SER A 337 37.08 18.44 1.85
C SER A 337 37.34 17.36 0.79
N ARG A 338 38.02 17.73 -0.30
CA ARG A 338 38.50 16.80 -1.33
C ARG A 338 39.30 15.63 -0.73
N ALA A 339 40.09 15.91 0.32
CA ALA A 339 40.85 14.91 1.05
C ALA A 339 39.98 13.82 1.70
N LEU A 340 38.77 14.13 2.16
CA LEU A 340 37.88 13.10 2.71
C LEU A 340 37.24 12.21 1.65
N ALA A 341 36.90 12.77 0.48
CA ALA A 341 36.42 11.97 -0.64
C ALA A 341 37.50 11.00 -1.16
N GLU A 342 38.77 11.39 -1.05
CA GLU A 342 39.94 10.58 -1.38
C GLU A 342 40.26 9.52 -0.30
N LYS A 343 40.01 9.80 0.99
CA LYS A 343 40.27 8.85 2.09
C LYS A 343 39.12 7.87 2.35
N TYR A 344 37.87 8.34 2.28
CA TYR A 344 36.68 7.58 2.65
C TYR A 344 35.76 7.33 1.45
N LYS A 345 35.04 6.22 1.51
CA LYS A 345 33.99 5.83 0.57
C LYS A 345 32.66 5.84 1.31
N PHE A 346 31.74 6.70 0.87
CA PHE A 346 30.33 6.59 1.24
C PHE A 346 29.68 5.57 0.31
N ARG A 347 29.06 4.53 0.86
CA ARG A 347 28.33 3.52 0.07
C ARG A 347 27.14 2.99 0.82
N THR A 348 26.13 2.57 0.07
CA THR A 348 25.04 1.74 0.57
C THR A 348 25.59 0.37 0.95
N ALA A 349 25.45 -0.02 2.22
CA ALA A 349 25.87 -1.34 2.68
C ALA A 349 24.89 -2.43 2.25
N SER A 350 25.39 -3.65 2.08
CA SER A 350 24.57 -4.80 1.69
C SER A 350 23.52 -5.15 2.75
N VAL A 351 22.48 -5.88 2.35
CA VAL A 351 21.46 -6.38 3.28
C VAL A 351 22.13 -7.20 4.39
N GLN A 352 23.04 -8.11 4.07
CA GLN A 352 23.68 -8.99 5.06
C GLN A 352 24.51 -8.21 6.09
N GLU A 353 25.32 -7.23 5.65
CA GLU A 353 26.10 -6.38 6.58
C GLU A 353 25.20 -5.69 7.61
N ASN A 354 24.02 -5.23 7.17
CA ASN A 354 23.05 -4.59 8.03
C ASN A 354 22.30 -5.58 8.93
N VAL A 355 21.95 -6.77 8.43
CA VAL A 355 21.35 -7.87 9.22
C VAL A 355 22.28 -8.26 10.37
N ASP A 356 23.57 -8.46 10.10
CA ASP A 356 24.55 -8.84 11.11
C ASP A 356 24.65 -7.80 12.24
N ASN A 357 24.64 -6.51 11.88
CA ASN A 357 24.68 -5.41 12.84
C ASN A 357 23.38 -5.29 13.66
N VAL A 358 22.22 -5.44 13.02
CA VAL A 358 20.92 -5.41 13.72
C VAL A 358 20.78 -6.59 14.66
N ARG A 359 21.20 -7.80 14.24
CA ARG A 359 21.21 -8.98 15.09
C ARG A 359 22.11 -8.77 16.30
N TYR A 360 23.33 -8.27 16.10
CA TYR A 360 24.26 -7.97 17.18
C TYR A 360 23.67 -7.04 18.25
N LEU A 361 22.95 -6.00 17.81
CA LEU A 361 22.23 -5.08 18.70
C LEU A 361 21.11 -5.78 19.47
N ILE A 362 20.26 -6.56 18.79
CA ILE A 362 19.14 -7.25 19.43
C ILE A 362 19.65 -8.27 20.46
N ASP A 363 20.68 -9.05 20.12
CA ASP A 363 21.31 -10.02 21.02
C ASP A 363 21.88 -9.33 22.25
N PHE A 364 22.51 -8.16 22.08
CA PHE A 364 22.96 -7.37 23.21
C PHE A 364 21.82 -6.88 24.10
N VAL A 365 20.78 -6.26 23.52
CA VAL A 365 19.62 -5.78 24.28
C VAL A 365 18.97 -6.93 25.07
N ARG A 366 18.85 -8.11 24.47
CA ARG A 366 18.34 -9.32 25.15
C ARG A 366 19.27 -9.87 26.23
N SER A 367 20.58 -9.69 26.07
CA SER A 367 21.54 -10.05 27.13
C SER A 367 21.41 -9.15 28.37
N VAL A 368 20.96 -7.90 28.20
CA VAL A 368 20.71 -6.95 29.30
C VAL A 368 19.31 -7.13 29.89
N ARG A 369 18.30 -7.36 29.02
CA ARG A 369 16.89 -7.58 29.39
C ARG A 369 16.35 -8.84 28.69
N PRO A 370 16.49 -10.02 29.33
CA PRO A 370 15.88 -11.24 28.81
C PRO A 370 14.36 -11.13 28.70
N GLY A 371 13.80 -11.63 27.60
CA GLY A 371 12.35 -11.62 27.34
C GLY A 371 11.76 -10.31 26.83
N ILE A 372 12.58 -9.28 26.57
CA ILE A 372 12.11 -8.02 25.96
C ILE A 372 11.48 -8.28 24.59
N LYS A 373 10.30 -7.69 24.36
CA LYS A 373 9.62 -7.74 23.07
C LYS A 373 10.28 -6.75 22.12
N VAL A 374 10.45 -7.11 20.85
CA VAL A 374 11.14 -6.25 19.87
C VAL A 374 10.19 -5.85 18.75
N ILE A 375 10.13 -4.56 18.44
CA ILE A 375 9.44 -4.03 17.27
C ILE A 375 10.49 -3.42 16.34
N VAL A 376 10.54 -3.91 15.11
CA VAL A 376 11.37 -3.33 14.04
C VAL A 376 10.47 -2.51 13.13
N THR A 377 10.87 -1.28 12.80
CA THR A 377 10.17 -0.44 11.82
C THR A 377 11.19 0.26 10.94
N VAL A 378 10.83 0.62 9.72
CA VAL A 378 11.64 1.49 8.86
C VAL A 378 11.11 2.92 8.97
N SER A 379 12.02 3.89 9.09
CA SER A 379 11.65 5.31 9.15
C SER A 379 11.11 5.79 7.79
N PRO A 380 9.94 6.45 7.76
CA PRO A 380 9.41 7.09 6.55
C PRO A 380 10.04 8.44 6.23
N VAL A 381 10.90 8.99 7.09
CA VAL A 381 11.54 10.30 6.90
C VAL A 381 12.56 10.21 5.75
N PRO A 382 12.42 11.04 4.68
CA PRO A 382 13.33 11.03 3.54
C PRO A 382 14.76 11.48 3.92
N LEU A 383 15.76 10.91 3.26
CA LEU A 383 17.13 11.44 3.31
C LEU A 383 17.21 12.86 2.75
N LEU A 384 17.96 13.74 3.42
CA LEU A 384 18.20 15.12 2.98
C LEU A 384 19.36 15.26 1.99
N THR A 385 20.33 14.35 2.04
CA THR A 385 21.54 14.44 1.21
C THR A 385 22.05 13.05 0.85
N SER A 386 22.67 12.96 -0.31
CA SER A 386 23.33 11.76 -0.82
C SER A 386 24.76 12.10 -1.24
N PHE A 387 25.71 11.22 -0.91
CA PHE A 387 27.10 11.31 -1.37
C PHE A 387 27.45 10.22 -2.38
N GLU A 388 26.51 9.31 -2.69
CA GLU A 388 26.70 8.17 -3.59
C GLU A 388 25.96 8.37 -4.93
N TYR A 389 24.80 9.04 -4.89
CA TYR A 389 23.94 9.31 -6.04
C TYR A 389 23.72 10.81 -6.23
N GLU A 390 23.57 11.24 -7.49
CA GLU A 390 23.17 12.62 -7.85
C GLU A 390 21.75 12.96 -7.35
N SER A 391 20.85 11.97 -7.34
CA SER A 391 19.49 12.13 -6.83
C SER A 391 19.37 11.57 -5.42
N VAL A 392 19.17 12.44 -4.43
CA VAL A 392 18.86 12.01 -3.06
C VAL A 392 17.58 11.18 -2.99
N VAL A 393 16.63 11.40 -3.90
CA VAL A 393 15.40 10.60 -3.97
C VAL A 393 15.71 9.15 -4.38
N GLN A 394 16.65 8.93 -5.31
CA GLN A 394 17.11 7.58 -5.64
C GLN A 394 17.87 6.93 -4.47
N ALA A 395 18.75 7.70 -3.82
CA ALA A 395 19.49 7.23 -2.65
C ALA A 395 18.56 6.84 -1.49
N ASP A 396 17.55 7.66 -1.19
CA ASP A 396 16.54 7.38 -0.17
C ASP A 396 15.75 6.12 -0.51
N CYS A 397 15.24 6.01 -1.74
CA CYS A 397 14.50 4.84 -2.20
C CYS A 397 15.31 3.56 -2.02
N LEU A 398 16.58 3.54 -2.45
CA LEU A 398 17.46 2.38 -2.29
C LEU A 398 17.76 2.08 -0.81
N SER A 399 18.06 3.11 -0.02
CA SER A 399 18.39 3.00 1.40
C SER A 399 17.22 2.43 2.21
N LYS A 400 16.02 2.98 2.08
CA LYS A 400 14.82 2.49 2.79
C LYS A 400 14.39 1.10 2.31
N SER A 401 14.52 0.81 1.01
CA SER A 401 14.25 -0.53 0.47
C SER A 401 15.22 -1.56 1.04
N THR A 402 16.51 -1.23 1.14
CA THR A 402 17.52 -2.07 1.80
C THR A 402 17.17 -2.29 3.27
N MET A 403 16.83 -1.25 4.02
CA MET A 403 16.42 -1.38 5.43
C MET A 403 15.14 -2.20 5.59
N ARG A 404 14.22 -2.12 4.62
CA ARG A 404 13.00 -2.92 4.63
C ARG A 404 13.28 -4.41 4.42
N LEU A 405 14.23 -4.75 3.55
CA LEU A 405 14.72 -6.12 3.40
C LEU A 405 15.42 -6.59 4.68
N VAL A 406 16.25 -5.77 5.31
CA VAL A 406 16.88 -6.10 6.61
C VAL A 406 15.83 -6.38 7.68
N ALA A 407 14.80 -5.56 7.78
CA ALA A 407 13.69 -5.80 8.70
C ALA A 407 12.96 -7.12 8.40
N HIS A 408 12.80 -7.46 7.11
CA HIS A 408 12.22 -8.76 6.72
C HIS A 408 13.11 -9.93 7.13
N GLU A 409 14.41 -9.87 6.83
CA GLU A 409 15.35 -10.95 7.20
C GLU A 409 15.38 -11.17 8.71
N ILE A 410 15.44 -10.10 9.50
CA ILE A 410 15.47 -10.17 10.96
C ILE A 410 14.15 -10.72 11.54
N VAL A 411 13.00 -10.29 11.03
CA VAL A 411 11.69 -10.65 11.61
C VAL A 411 11.17 -11.99 11.09
N ASN A 412 11.42 -12.32 9.83
CA ASN A 412 10.78 -13.45 9.15
C ASN A 412 11.73 -14.60 8.82
N ASN A 413 13.04 -14.34 8.66
CA ASN A 413 14.01 -15.34 8.22
C ASN A 413 15.11 -15.61 9.27
N SER A 414 14.89 -15.19 10.52
CA SER A 414 15.79 -15.48 11.64
C SER A 414 15.14 -16.44 12.63
N ASP A 415 15.94 -16.92 13.57
CA ASP A 415 15.54 -17.71 14.74
C ASP A 415 15.05 -16.85 15.92
N LEU A 416 14.93 -15.53 15.75
CA LEU A 416 14.48 -14.62 16.81
C LEU A 416 12.97 -14.76 17.00
N GLU A 417 12.56 -15.12 18.22
CA GLU A 417 11.15 -15.07 18.65
C GLU A 417 10.79 -13.68 19.22
N ASP A 418 9.52 -13.42 19.54
CA ASP A 418 9.05 -12.19 20.19
C ASP A 418 9.50 -10.89 19.48
N ILE A 419 9.47 -10.93 18.15
CA ILE A 419 9.86 -9.83 17.28
C ILE A 419 8.83 -9.63 16.17
N TRP A 420 8.48 -8.36 15.90
CA TRP A 420 7.50 -8.02 14.87
C TRP A 420 7.94 -6.81 14.05
N TYR A 421 7.55 -6.81 12.77
CA TYR A 421 7.69 -5.64 11.91
C TYR A 421 6.45 -4.76 12.02
N TRP A 422 6.61 -3.49 12.40
CA TRP A 422 5.55 -2.49 12.33
C TRP A 422 5.70 -1.63 11.06
N PRO A 423 4.68 -1.56 10.18
CA PRO A 423 4.84 -1.06 8.80
C PRO A 423 4.75 0.47 8.67
N SER A 424 5.44 1.25 9.51
CA SER A 424 5.38 2.72 9.45
C SER A 424 5.83 3.28 8.10
N PHE A 425 6.83 2.66 7.47
CA PHE A 425 7.32 3.07 6.16
C PHE A 425 6.24 2.94 5.09
N GLU A 426 5.54 1.82 5.04
CA GLU A 426 4.46 1.56 4.10
C GLU A 426 3.27 2.50 4.33
N VAL A 427 2.92 2.78 5.59
CA VAL A 427 1.84 3.73 5.94
C VAL A 427 2.09 5.09 5.29
N PHE A 428 3.28 5.66 5.46
CA PHE A 428 3.58 6.97 4.92
C PHE A 428 3.85 6.94 3.41
N ARG A 429 4.53 5.90 2.91
CA ARG A 429 4.88 5.83 1.49
C ARG A 429 3.66 5.59 0.60
N TRP A 430 2.82 4.62 0.96
CA TRP A 430 1.63 4.29 0.18
C TRP A 430 0.43 5.13 0.56
N GLY A 431 0.25 5.44 1.86
CA GLY A 431 -0.77 6.39 2.30
C GLY A 431 -0.55 7.78 1.70
N GLY A 432 0.67 8.32 1.80
CA GLY A 432 1.01 9.64 1.27
C GLY A 432 0.99 9.75 -0.26
N SER A 433 1.06 8.62 -0.98
CA SER A 433 0.94 8.61 -2.45
C SER A 433 -0.52 8.59 -2.93
N ASN A 434 -1.47 8.22 -2.06
CA ASN A 434 -2.88 8.07 -2.38
C ASN A 434 -3.80 9.04 -1.60
N ALA A 435 -3.28 9.71 -0.58
CA ALA A 435 -3.98 10.67 0.26
C ALA A 435 -3.05 11.83 0.64
N SER A 436 -3.63 12.99 0.96
CA SER A 436 -2.87 14.20 1.28
C SER A 436 -2.38 14.26 2.74
N SER A 437 -1.52 15.22 3.03
CA SER A 437 -1.11 15.63 4.38
C SER A 437 -0.27 14.61 5.17
N PHE A 438 0.44 13.70 4.50
CA PHE A 438 1.43 12.82 5.16
C PHE A 438 2.78 13.49 5.39
N PHE A 439 3.16 14.42 4.52
CA PHE A 439 4.39 15.22 4.59
C PHE A 439 4.05 16.70 4.43
N ALA A 440 4.93 17.58 4.93
CA ALA A 440 4.81 19.05 4.84
C ALA A 440 3.55 19.68 5.45
N ALA A 441 2.67 18.91 6.09
CA ALA A 441 1.39 19.41 6.56
C ALA A 441 1.53 20.44 7.69
N ASP A 442 2.56 20.29 8.52
CA ASP A 442 2.72 21.07 9.74
C ASP A 442 3.55 22.35 9.51
N ASP A 443 4.51 22.32 8.58
CA ASP A 443 5.49 23.40 8.38
C ASP A 443 5.91 23.65 6.92
N GLY A 444 5.31 22.95 5.95
CA GLY A 444 5.66 23.08 4.53
C GLY A 444 6.93 22.36 4.10
N ALA A 445 7.67 21.72 5.00
CA ALA A 445 8.89 20.99 4.66
C ALA A 445 8.57 19.58 4.11
N ALA A 446 8.91 19.33 2.85
CA ALA A 446 8.58 18.08 2.14
C ALA A 446 9.20 16.81 2.77
N TRP A 447 10.20 16.96 3.62
CA TRP A 447 10.88 15.87 4.32
C TRP A 447 10.39 15.68 5.77
N HIS A 448 9.51 16.54 6.28
CA HIS A 448 8.89 16.37 7.60
C HIS A 448 7.57 15.62 7.48
N VAL A 449 7.43 14.58 8.31
CA VAL A 449 6.18 13.82 8.47
C VAL A 449 5.20 14.59 9.35
N SER A 450 3.90 14.51 9.05
CA SER A 450 2.87 15.16 9.87
C SER A 450 2.72 14.51 11.25
N GLU A 451 2.69 15.32 12.31
CA GLU A 451 2.46 14.89 13.69
C GLU A 451 1.12 14.17 13.86
N ASP A 452 0.05 14.62 13.18
CA ASP A 452 -1.26 13.95 13.20
C ASP A 452 -1.17 12.52 12.65
N LYS A 453 -0.52 12.35 11.50
CA LYS A 453 -0.35 11.04 10.85
C LYS A 453 0.56 10.12 11.65
N VAL A 454 1.61 10.66 12.30
CA VAL A 454 2.44 9.89 13.24
C VAL A 454 1.59 9.43 14.41
N SER A 455 0.82 10.33 15.04
CA SER A 455 -0.02 10.01 16.18
C SER A 455 -1.08 8.96 15.85
N ALA A 456 -1.74 9.06 14.69
CA ALA A 456 -2.68 8.04 14.20
C ALA A 456 -2.00 6.68 13.96
N THR A 457 -0.78 6.67 13.41
CA THR A 457 0.02 5.45 13.22
C THR A 457 0.37 4.80 14.56
N VAL A 458 0.71 5.60 15.58
CA VAL A 458 1.01 5.11 16.93
C VAL A 458 -0.26 4.61 17.64
N ARG A 459 -1.41 5.26 17.47
CA ARG A 459 -2.69 4.73 17.98
C ARG A 459 -3.02 3.36 17.37
N ALA A 460 -2.83 3.19 16.06
CA ALA A 460 -3.01 1.91 15.40
C ALA A 460 -2.02 0.85 15.92
N PHE A 461 -0.76 1.21 16.16
CA PHE A 461 0.23 0.35 16.81
C PHE A 461 -0.25 -0.11 18.19
N VAL A 462 -0.63 0.83 19.05
CA VAL A 462 -1.10 0.55 20.40
C VAL A 462 -2.31 -0.37 20.38
N GLN A 463 -3.31 -0.10 19.54
CA GLN A 463 -4.50 -0.94 19.39
C GLN A 463 -4.15 -2.36 18.90
N THR A 464 -3.15 -2.47 18.02
CA THR A 464 -2.72 -3.76 17.47
C THR A 464 -2.12 -4.67 18.55
N PHE A 465 -1.47 -4.12 19.57
CA PHE A 465 -0.80 -4.90 20.62
C PHE A 465 -1.41 -4.76 22.03
N SER A 466 -2.49 -4.00 22.21
CA SER A 466 -3.24 -3.91 23.48
C SER A 466 -4.44 -4.86 23.49
N PRO A 467 -4.84 -5.40 24.66
CA PRO A 467 -6.13 -6.08 24.79
C PRO A 467 -7.27 -5.09 24.50
N VAL A 468 -8.38 -5.62 23.97
CA VAL A 468 -9.59 -4.85 23.61
C VAL A 468 -10.25 -4.26 24.86
#